data_AF-A0A936TPE7-F1
#
_entry.id   AF-A0A936TPE7-F1
#
_cell.length_a   1.000
_cell.length_b   1.000
_cell.length_c   1.000
_cell.angle_alpha   90.00
_cell.angle_beta   90.00
_cell.angle_gamma   90.00
#
_symmetry.space_group_name_H-M   'P 1'
#
loop_
_entity.id
_entity.type
_entity.pdbx_description
1 polymer ?
#
loop_
_entity_poly.entity_id
_entity_poly.type
_entity_poly.pdbx_seq_one_letter_code
_entity_poly.pdbx_strand_id
1 'polypeptide(L)'
;MIPAETSARLFLGAILLPAWVWAAPSEEEMFFKGVSEVNEGGLRFLPSPPEKPVHHHQNHVFLSEDSLNTGWVRLEQCHQHLDPVPSMQIVYNRERIRDIRVERRENIGKAWVHEHTVQMEQVEANALICIRAETRALSSDGEGIYSLANGPYMRRFLDGYYPMRVSMKVSIETPKIGFLDVEPRAQPGFAVSQHGNEVSYDAWFEGRLTTLIRFRRNPD
;
A
#
# COMPACT_ATOMS: atom_id res chain seq x y z
N MET A 1 79.19 -30.61 -26.60
CA MET A 1 78.23 -29.91 -27.49
C MET A 1 76.96 -29.69 -26.68
N ILE A 2 76.58 -28.42 -26.50
CA ILE A 2 75.38 -27.82 -25.83
C ILE A 2 74.06 -28.43 -26.41
N PRO A 3 72.82 -28.34 -25.84
CA PRO A 3 72.22 -27.55 -24.71
C PRO A 3 71.44 -28.44 -23.68
N ALA A 4 70.90 -28.01 -22.53
CA ALA A 4 70.03 -26.90 -22.09
C ALA A 4 68.59 -26.93 -22.63
N GLU A 5 67.64 -27.50 -21.87
CA GLU A 5 66.20 -27.24 -22.08
C GLU A 5 65.51 -26.77 -20.79
N THR A 6 64.97 -25.56 -20.95
CA THR A 6 64.11 -24.75 -20.10
C THR A 6 62.75 -25.40 -19.85
N SER A 7 62.32 -25.49 -18.59
CA SER A 7 60.92 -25.79 -18.24
C SER A 7 60.22 -24.51 -17.81
N ALA A 8 59.32 -24.02 -18.67
CA ALA A 8 58.44 -22.89 -18.40
C ALA A 8 57.33 -23.32 -17.43
N ARG A 9 57.23 -22.65 -16.28
CA ARG A 9 56.08 -22.78 -15.38
C ARG A 9 55.05 -21.71 -15.74
N LEU A 10 53.90 -22.14 -16.29
CA LEU A 10 52.70 -21.30 -16.39
C LEU A 10 52.18 -21.01 -14.98
N PHE A 11 52.14 -19.73 -14.60
CA PHE A 11 51.35 -19.26 -13.46
C PHE A 11 49.90 -19.08 -13.93
N LEU A 12 49.00 -19.95 -13.47
CA LEU A 12 47.56 -19.71 -13.52
C LEU A 12 47.22 -18.73 -12.38
N GLY A 13 47.02 -17.45 -12.72
CA GLY A 13 46.48 -16.46 -11.80
C GLY A 13 44.98 -16.70 -11.59
N ALA A 14 44.59 -17.10 -10.38
CA ALA A 14 43.19 -17.12 -9.97
C ALA A 14 42.73 -15.68 -9.72
N ILE A 15 41.90 -15.15 -10.62
CA ILE A 15 41.20 -13.88 -10.43
C ILE A 15 40.07 -14.14 -9.43
N LEU A 16 40.29 -13.75 -8.18
CA LEU A 16 39.24 -13.65 -7.16
C LEU A 16 38.39 -12.43 -7.49
N LEU A 17 37.22 -12.65 -8.12
CA LEU A 17 36.17 -11.64 -8.19
C LEU A 17 35.62 -11.43 -6.77
N PRO A 18 35.58 -10.19 -6.24
CA PRO A 18 34.93 -9.94 -4.97
C PRO A 18 33.44 -10.26 -5.13
N ALA A 19 32.94 -11.19 -4.33
CA ALA A 19 31.51 -11.38 -4.16
C ALA A 19 31.00 -10.16 -3.38
N TRP A 20 30.33 -9.24 -4.07
CA TRP A 20 29.56 -8.18 -3.44
C TRP A 20 28.32 -8.87 -2.84
N VAL A 21 28.49 -9.41 -1.65
CA VAL A 21 27.38 -9.87 -0.82
C VAL A 21 26.60 -8.62 -0.44
N TRP A 22 25.41 -8.45 -1.02
CA TRP A 22 24.43 -7.50 -0.49
C TRP A 22 23.98 -8.05 0.86
N ALA A 23 24.62 -7.59 1.93
CA ALA A 23 24.18 -7.90 3.28
C ALA A 23 22.83 -7.24 3.49
N ALA A 24 21.83 -8.05 3.83
CA ALA A 24 20.58 -7.51 4.37
C ALA A 24 20.91 -6.75 5.67
N PRO A 25 20.30 -5.60 5.91
CA PRO A 25 20.47 -4.83 7.14
C PRO A 25 20.03 -5.69 8.34
N SER A 26 20.78 -5.64 9.43
CA SER A 26 20.49 -6.42 10.64
C SER A 26 19.20 -5.92 11.32
N GLU A 27 18.59 -6.77 12.15
CA GLU A 27 17.40 -6.40 12.95
C GLU A 27 17.67 -5.17 13.84
N GLU A 28 18.91 -4.97 14.28
CA GLU A 28 19.34 -3.80 15.07
C GLU A 28 19.22 -2.47 14.31
N GLU A 29 19.50 -2.44 13.00
CA GLU A 29 19.35 -1.24 12.18
C GLU A 29 17.89 -0.86 11.94
N MET A 30 16.96 -1.83 12.02
CA MET A 30 15.52 -1.52 12.03
C MET A 30 15.01 -1.06 13.40
N PHE A 31 15.72 -1.41 14.48
CA PHE A 31 15.20 -1.32 15.84
C PHE A 31 15.45 0.04 16.52
N PHE A 32 16.49 0.79 16.13
CA PHE A 32 16.85 2.04 16.81
C PHE A 32 16.72 3.28 15.91
N LYS A 33 15.48 3.71 15.66
CA LYS A 33 15.23 5.15 15.53
C LYS A 33 15.46 5.78 16.91
N GLY A 34 16.21 6.88 16.99
CA GLY A 34 16.32 7.63 18.25
C GLY A 34 14.92 8.05 18.73
N VAL A 35 14.68 8.12 20.04
CA VAL A 35 13.35 8.44 20.62
C VAL A 35 12.77 9.74 20.04
N SER A 36 13.61 10.71 19.68
CA SER A 36 13.21 11.98 19.05
C SER A 36 12.80 11.87 17.57
N GLU A 37 13.05 10.75 16.91
CA GLU A 37 12.71 10.50 15.49
C GLU A 37 11.50 9.59 15.32
N VAL A 38 10.92 9.11 16.44
CA VAL A 38 9.71 8.30 16.44
C VAL A 38 8.52 9.20 16.17
N ASN A 39 7.82 8.96 15.06
CA ASN A 39 6.53 9.60 14.80
C ASN A 39 5.47 8.95 15.70
N GLU A 40 4.87 9.72 16.61
CA GLU A 40 3.83 9.25 17.55
C GLU A 40 2.40 9.31 17.00
N GLY A 41 2.22 9.68 15.73
CA GLY A 41 0.94 9.62 15.01
C GLY A 41 0.59 10.83 14.16
N GLY A 42 1.39 11.90 14.23
CA GLY A 42 1.22 13.08 13.39
C GLY A 42 1.44 12.74 11.91
N LEU A 43 0.48 13.09 11.05
CA LEU A 43 0.60 12.87 9.61
C LEU A 43 1.77 13.69 9.05
N ARG A 44 2.73 13.00 8.43
CA ARG A 44 3.88 13.60 7.74
C ARG A 44 4.04 12.96 6.37
N PHE A 45 3.81 13.74 5.31
CA PHE A 45 4.09 13.29 3.95
C PHE A 45 5.60 13.26 3.67
N LEU A 46 6.02 12.24 2.94
CA LEU A 46 7.41 12.03 2.53
C LEU A 46 7.53 12.43 1.05
N PRO A 47 8.31 13.46 0.71
CA PRO A 47 8.39 13.96 -0.67
C PRO A 47 9.10 12.99 -1.62
N SER A 48 9.88 12.06 -1.08
CA SER A 48 10.58 11.00 -1.80
C SER A 48 10.30 9.65 -1.14
N PRO A 49 10.30 8.54 -1.91
CA PRO A 49 10.17 7.21 -1.35
C PRO A 49 11.35 6.90 -0.41
N PRO A 50 11.12 6.09 0.65
CA PRO A 50 12.21 5.51 1.45
C PRO A 50 13.12 4.61 0.61
N GLU A 51 14.36 4.39 1.07
CA GLU A 51 15.36 3.56 0.36
C GLU A 51 14.94 2.09 0.26
N LYS A 52 14.30 1.56 1.31
CA LYS A 52 13.79 0.19 1.36
C LYS A 52 12.32 0.17 0.92
N PRO A 53 11.87 -0.91 0.23
CA PRO A 53 10.45 -1.12 -0.01
C PRO A 53 9.68 -1.08 1.31
N VAL A 54 8.53 -0.42 1.28
CA VAL A 54 7.62 -0.33 2.43
C VAL A 54 6.28 -0.94 2.06
N HIS A 55 5.47 -1.24 3.07
CA HIS A 55 4.10 -1.69 2.86
C HIS A 55 3.38 -0.72 1.93
N HIS A 56 2.93 -1.25 0.78
CA HIS A 56 2.13 -0.53 -0.18
C HIS A 56 0.69 -1.04 -0.13
N HIS A 57 -0.23 -0.14 0.21
CA HIS A 57 -1.65 -0.42 0.26
C HIS A 57 -2.37 0.23 -0.92
N GLN A 58 -2.84 -0.60 -1.84
CA GLN A 58 -3.47 -0.20 -3.08
C GLN A 58 -4.97 -0.42 -2.98
N ASN A 59 -5.76 0.58 -3.32
CA ASN A 59 -7.22 0.50 -3.35
C ASN A 59 -7.73 0.93 -4.73
N HIS A 60 -8.70 0.19 -5.24
CA HIS A 60 -9.49 0.55 -6.40
C HIS A 60 -10.97 0.48 -6.03
N VAL A 61 -11.60 1.65 -6.00
CA VAL A 61 -13.03 1.83 -5.72
C VAL A 61 -13.78 2.07 -7.03
N PHE A 62 -14.98 1.50 -7.14
CA PHE A 62 -15.84 1.69 -8.29
C PHE A 62 -17.16 2.31 -7.83
N LEU A 63 -17.46 3.49 -8.35
CA LEU A 63 -18.68 4.24 -8.05
C LEU A 63 -19.70 4.00 -9.15
N SER A 64 -20.72 3.21 -8.84
CA SER A 64 -21.83 2.95 -9.75
C SER A 64 -22.98 3.93 -9.48
N GLU A 65 -24.02 3.87 -10.31
CA GLU A 65 -25.27 4.58 -10.00
C GLU A 65 -25.92 4.07 -8.71
N ASP A 66 -25.86 2.76 -8.44
CA ASP A 66 -26.40 2.18 -7.21
C ASP A 66 -25.65 2.71 -5.97
N SER A 67 -24.34 2.91 -6.08
CA SER A 67 -23.53 3.49 -5.00
C SER A 67 -24.07 4.83 -4.52
N LEU A 68 -24.62 5.66 -5.41
CA LEU A 68 -25.20 6.96 -5.06
C LEU A 68 -26.44 6.83 -4.17
N ASN A 69 -27.18 5.72 -4.29
CA ASN A 69 -28.40 5.47 -3.54
C ASN A 69 -28.12 4.70 -2.24
N THR A 70 -27.19 3.75 -2.27
CA THR A 70 -26.98 2.79 -1.18
C THR A 70 -25.78 3.10 -0.30
N GLY A 71 -24.84 3.92 -0.79
CA GLY A 71 -23.56 4.21 -0.16
C GLY A 71 -22.55 3.07 -0.25
N TRP A 72 -22.93 1.92 -0.80
CA TRP A 72 -22.06 0.77 -1.03
C TRP A 72 -21.27 0.94 -2.32
N VAL A 73 -19.97 0.73 -2.23
CA VAL A 73 -19.05 0.80 -3.38
C VAL A 73 -18.29 -0.51 -3.48
N ARG A 74 -18.00 -0.93 -4.71
CA ARG A 74 -17.12 -2.07 -4.94
C ARG A 74 -15.68 -1.67 -4.63
N LEU A 75 -14.96 -2.55 -3.95
CA LEU A 75 -13.59 -2.37 -3.51
C LEU A 75 -12.73 -3.54 -3.99
N GLU A 76 -11.62 -3.22 -4.64
CA GLU A 76 -10.49 -4.11 -4.83
C GLU A 76 -9.28 -3.54 -4.10
N GLN A 77 -8.63 -4.35 -3.30
CA GLN A 77 -7.61 -3.91 -2.36
C GLN A 77 -6.43 -4.87 -2.38
N CYS A 78 -5.22 -4.37 -2.60
CA CYS A 78 -4.00 -5.17 -2.49
C CYS A 78 -3.07 -4.58 -1.43
N HIS A 79 -2.45 -5.46 -0.65
CA HIS A 79 -1.35 -5.14 0.24
C HIS A 79 -0.09 -5.80 -0.31
N GLN A 80 0.96 -5.03 -0.53
CA GLN A 80 2.27 -5.52 -0.97
C GLN A 80 3.33 -5.19 0.07
N HIS A 81 4.42 -5.97 0.10
CA HIS A 81 5.49 -5.83 1.08
C HIS A 81 4.94 -5.83 2.52
N LEU A 82 4.04 -6.78 2.81
CA LEU A 82 3.60 -7.00 4.19
C LEU A 82 4.79 -7.38 5.07
N ASP A 83 4.73 -6.95 6.33
CA ASP A 83 5.74 -7.32 7.31
C ASP A 83 5.70 -8.83 7.57
N PRO A 84 6.86 -9.53 7.55
CA PRO A 84 6.91 -10.96 7.77
C PRO A 84 6.57 -11.30 9.21
N VAL A 85 5.54 -12.13 9.42
CA VAL A 85 5.06 -12.55 10.74
C VAL A 85 4.42 -13.94 10.68
N PRO A 86 4.41 -14.71 11.79
CA PRO A 86 3.74 -16.01 11.81
C PRO A 86 2.24 -15.95 11.54
N SER A 87 1.57 -14.87 11.96
CA SER A 87 0.15 -14.64 11.73
C SER A 87 -0.17 -13.15 11.64
N MET A 88 -1.12 -12.80 10.78
CA MET A 88 -1.62 -11.45 10.56
C MET A 88 -3.10 -11.51 10.23
N GLN A 89 -3.84 -10.44 10.50
CA GLN A 89 -5.20 -10.28 10.01
C GLN A 89 -5.43 -8.88 9.43
N ILE A 90 -6.27 -8.80 8.41
CA ILE A 90 -6.87 -7.54 7.97
C ILE A 90 -8.27 -7.48 8.58
N VAL A 91 -8.55 -6.42 9.33
CA VAL A 91 -9.83 -6.23 10.02
C VAL A 91 -10.60 -5.10 9.35
N TYR A 92 -11.84 -5.38 8.96
CA TYR A 92 -12.74 -4.38 8.40
C TYR A 92 -13.78 -3.95 9.44
N ASN A 93 -14.46 -2.83 9.21
CA ASN A 93 -15.62 -2.49 10.04
C ASN A 93 -16.79 -3.40 9.68
N ARG A 94 -17.27 -4.21 10.64
CA ARG A 94 -18.33 -5.21 10.44
C ARG A 94 -19.63 -4.65 9.82
N GLU A 95 -20.00 -3.40 10.12
CA GLU A 95 -21.23 -2.79 9.62
C GLU A 95 -21.08 -2.14 8.23
N ARG A 96 -19.83 -1.97 7.78
CA ARG A 96 -19.50 -1.25 6.55
C ARG A 96 -18.76 -2.10 5.54
N ILE A 97 -18.74 -3.42 5.72
CA ILE A 97 -18.07 -4.36 4.83
C ILE A 97 -18.97 -5.57 4.57
N ARG A 98 -18.94 -6.09 3.35
CA ARG A 98 -19.56 -7.37 2.99
C ARG A 98 -18.88 -7.98 1.77
N ASP A 99 -19.25 -9.23 1.46
CA ASP A 99 -18.82 -9.96 0.27
C ASP A 99 -17.29 -10.04 0.11
N ILE A 100 -16.58 -10.17 1.23
CA ILE A 100 -15.12 -10.26 1.28
C ILE A 100 -14.65 -11.57 0.62
N ARG A 101 -13.67 -11.46 -0.27
CA ARG A 101 -13.04 -12.58 -0.98
C ARG A 101 -11.55 -12.35 -1.08
N VAL A 102 -10.75 -13.39 -0.85
CA VAL A 102 -9.32 -13.39 -1.18
C VAL A 102 -9.18 -13.76 -2.64
N GLU A 103 -8.65 -12.84 -3.45
CA GLU A 103 -8.51 -13.01 -4.91
C GLU A 103 -7.11 -13.52 -5.29
N ARG A 104 -6.08 -13.07 -4.57
CA ARG A 104 -4.67 -13.46 -4.80
C ARG A 104 -3.89 -13.45 -3.51
N ARG A 105 -2.92 -14.34 -3.38
CA ARG A 105 -1.90 -14.32 -2.33
C ARG A 105 -0.54 -14.78 -2.86
N GLU A 106 0.54 -14.23 -2.33
CA GLU A 106 1.92 -14.63 -2.62
C GLU A 106 2.75 -14.52 -1.33
N ASN A 107 3.67 -15.45 -1.13
CA ASN A 107 4.53 -15.54 0.07
C ASN A 107 3.71 -15.51 1.38
N ILE A 108 2.52 -16.12 1.36
CA ILE A 108 1.63 -16.30 2.50
C ILE A 108 1.20 -17.76 2.50
N GLY A 109 1.48 -18.52 3.56
CA GLY A 109 1.17 -19.95 3.61
C GLY A 109 -0.33 -20.26 3.54
N LYS A 110 -1.15 -19.52 4.31
CA LYS A 110 -2.62 -19.60 4.25
C LYS A 110 -3.26 -18.23 4.36
N ALA A 111 -4.38 -18.05 3.66
CA ALA A 111 -5.26 -16.90 3.83
C ALA A 111 -6.72 -17.32 3.66
N TRP A 112 -7.62 -16.86 4.55
CA TRP A 112 -9.05 -17.15 4.47
C TRP A 112 -9.88 -16.02 5.07
N VAL A 113 -11.14 -15.93 4.67
CA VAL A 113 -12.08 -14.98 5.25
C VAL A 113 -12.70 -15.59 6.49
N HIS A 114 -12.72 -14.82 7.59
CA HIS A 114 -13.45 -15.16 8.80
C HIS A 114 -14.30 -13.95 9.22
N GLU A 115 -15.61 -14.06 9.01
CA GLU A 115 -16.57 -12.96 9.20
C GLU A 115 -16.16 -11.68 8.42
N HIS A 116 -15.75 -10.64 9.14
CA HIS A 116 -15.39 -9.31 8.66
C HIS A 116 -13.86 -9.10 8.66
N THR A 117 -13.12 -10.20 8.61
CA THR A 117 -11.66 -10.23 8.65
C THR A 117 -11.10 -11.15 7.57
N VAL A 118 -9.89 -10.87 7.12
CA VAL A 118 -9.05 -11.81 6.36
C VAL A 118 -7.91 -12.25 7.24
N GLN A 119 -7.88 -13.53 7.55
CA GLN A 119 -6.88 -14.18 8.40
C GLN A 119 -5.74 -14.69 7.53
N MET A 120 -4.50 -14.59 8.03
CA MET A 120 -3.29 -15.05 7.35
C MET A 120 -2.36 -15.78 8.33
N GLU A 121 -1.72 -16.84 7.84
CA GLU A 121 -0.66 -17.57 8.53
C GLU A 121 0.56 -17.69 7.61
N GLN A 122 1.74 -17.69 8.23
CA GLN A 122 3.05 -17.83 7.56
C GLN A 122 3.23 -16.72 6.51
N VAL A 123 3.19 -15.46 6.96
CA VAL A 123 3.44 -14.28 6.13
C VAL A 123 4.95 -14.10 6.02
N GLU A 124 5.49 -14.30 4.82
CA GLU A 124 6.91 -14.20 4.54
C GLU A 124 7.28 -12.82 3.97
N ALA A 125 8.57 -12.58 3.76
CA ALA A 125 9.05 -11.34 3.16
C ALA A 125 8.47 -11.16 1.74
N ASN A 126 8.22 -9.89 1.36
CA ASN A 126 7.58 -9.54 0.08
C ASN A 126 6.20 -10.17 -0.11
N ALA A 127 5.49 -10.46 0.97
CA ALA A 127 4.13 -10.97 0.91
C ALA A 127 3.17 -9.99 0.24
N LEU A 128 2.23 -10.58 -0.52
CA LEU A 128 1.17 -9.89 -1.21
C LEU A 128 -0.15 -10.59 -0.94
N ILE A 129 -1.21 -9.81 -0.69
CA ILE A 129 -2.59 -10.30 -0.69
C ILE A 129 -3.48 -9.30 -1.41
N CYS A 130 -4.38 -9.79 -2.26
CA CYS A 130 -5.43 -9.00 -2.88
C CYS A 130 -6.80 -9.52 -2.48
N ILE A 131 -7.70 -8.58 -2.19
CA ILE A 131 -9.01 -8.79 -1.61
C ILE A 131 -10.02 -8.03 -2.46
N ARG A 132 -11.18 -8.64 -2.68
CA ARG A 132 -12.36 -7.97 -3.21
C ARG A 132 -13.43 -7.93 -2.12
N ALA A 133 -14.17 -6.83 -2.06
CA ALA A 133 -15.30 -6.66 -1.14
C ALA A 133 -16.27 -5.58 -1.67
N GLU A 134 -17.37 -5.39 -0.96
CA GLU A 134 -18.14 -4.15 -1.00
C GLU A 134 -17.98 -3.42 0.33
N THR A 135 -17.77 -2.11 0.27
CA THR A 135 -17.63 -1.26 1.45
C THR A 135 -18.63 -0.11 1.43
N ARG A 136 -19.23 0.20 2.59
CA ARG A 136 -20.11 1.35 2.72
C ARG A 136 -19.29 2.60 3.01
N ALA A 137 -18.69 3.19 1.98
CA ALA A 137 -17.75 4.29 2.10
C ALA A 137 -18.23 5.61 1.49
N LEU A 138 -19.30 5.58 0.69
CA LEU A 138 -19.87 6.78 0.08
C LEU A 138 -21.04 7.30 0.92
N SER A 139 -21.02 8.60 1.25
CA SER A 139 -22.15 9.33 1.86
C SER A 139 -22.64 10.43 0.93
N SER A 140 -23.91 10.80 1.04
CA SER A 140 -24.39 12.08 0.52
C SER A 140 -24.35 13.11 1.62
N ASP A 141 -23.77 14.28 1.33
CA ASP A 141 -23.64 15.38 2.29
C ASP A 141 -24.76 16.43 2.11
N GLY A 142 -25.77 16.11 1.29
CA GLY A 142 -26.80 17.05 0.85
C GLY A 142 -26.39 17.85 -0.39
N GLU A 143 -27.34 18.60 -0.96
CA GLU A 143 -27.09 19.54 -2.09
C GLU A 143 -26.39 18.91 -3.32
N GLY A 144 -26.56 17.60 -3.52
CA GLY A 144 -25.92 16.87 -4.61
C GLY A 144 -24.42 16.63 -4.41
N ILE A 145 -23.88 16.79 -3.20
CA ILE A 145 -22.50 16.43 -2.86
C ILE A 145 -22.44 15.01 -2.31
N TYR A 146 -21.43 14.26 -2.76
CA TYR A 146 -21.10 12.93 -2.27
C TYR A 146 -19.66 12.89 -1.78
N SER A 147 -19.43 12.16 -0.70
CA SER A 147 -18.15 12.04 -0.02
C SER A 147 -17.73 10.59 0.10
N LEU A 148 -16.55 10.26 -0.44
CA LEU A 148 -15.91 8.96 -0.28
C LEU A 148 -14.80 9.09 0.77
N ALA A 149 -15.07 8.61 1.99
CA ALA A 149 -14.12 8.66 3.11
C ALA A 149 -13.29 7.38 3.19
N ASN A 150 -11.96 7.53 3.30
CA ASN A 150 -11.03 6.40 3.39
C ASN A 150 -10.03 6.57 4.54
N GLY A 151 -9.55 5.42 5.04
CA GLY A 151 -8.64 5.36 6.18
C GLY A 151 -9.35 5.32 7.54
N PRO A 152 -8.63 5.55 8.65
CA PRO A 152 -7.24 5.97 8.68
C PRO A 152 -6.27 4.88 8.21
N TYR A 153 -5.41 5.21 7.25
CA TYR A 153 -4.27 4.39 6.86
C TYR A 153 -3.10 4.66 7.80
N MET A 154 -2.46 3.58 8.27
CA MET A 154 -1.27 3.66 9.10
C MET A 154 -0.55 2.32 9.11
N ARG A 155 0.77 2.37 9.24
CA ARG A 155 1.61 1.25 9.66
C ARG A 155 2.18 1.59 11.02
N ARG A 156 1.69 0.92 12.06
CA ARG A 156 2.07 1.17 13.46
C ARG A 156 2.62 -0.10 14.08
N PHE A 157 3.76 0.01 14.74
CA PHE A 157 4.32 -1.03 15.58
C PHE A 157 4.72 -0.42 16.93
N LEU A 158 4.19 -0.97 18.02
CA LEU A 158 4.23 -0.36 19.35
C LEU A 158 3.77 1.10 19.31
N ASP A 159 4.63 2.04 19.67
CA ASP A 159 4.33 3.47 19.71
C ASP A 159 4.80 4.23 18.46
N GLY A 160 5.48 3.55 17.53
CA GLY A 160 6.03 4.15 16.33
C GLY A 160 5.12 4.00 15.11
N TYR A 161 4.97 5.10 14.37
CA TYR A 161 4.43 5.09 13.02
C TYR A 161 5.56 5.03 11.99
N TYR A 162 5.44 4.08 11.08
CA TYR A 162 6.47 3.80 10.08
C TYR A 162 6.01 4.23 8.68
N PRO A 163 6.96 4.51 7.77
CA PRO A 163 6.63 4.85 6.40
C PRO A 163 5.74 3.81 5.73
N MET A 164 4.76 4.29 4.98
CA MET A 164 3.85 3.50 4.17
C MET A 164 3.59 4.23 2.85
N ARG A 165 3.28 3.47 1.80
CA ARG A 165 2.68 3.99 0.57
C ARG A 165 1.21 3.63 0.50
N VAL A 166 0.35 4.58 0.14
CA VAL A 166 -1.05 4.31 -0.23
C VAL A 166 -1.30 4.81 -1.63
N SER A 167 -1.89 3.97 -2.48
CA SER A 167 -2.46 4.42 -3.75
C SER A 167 -3.96 4.16 -3.74
N MET A 168 -4.72 5.11 -4.29
CA MET A 168 -6.16 4.99 -4.49
C MET A 168 -6.48 5.29 -5.94
N LYS A 169 -7.37 4.50 -6.52
CA LYS A 169 -8.00 4.74 -7.81
C LYS A 169 -9.50 4.66 -7.61
N VAL A 170 -10.23 5.62 -8.15
CA VAL A 170 -11.68 5.64 -8.14
C VAL A 170 -12.17 5.72 -9.57
N SER A 171 -12.78 4.63 -10.05
CA SER A 171 -13.45 4.60 -11.34
C SER A 171 -14.91 5.00 -11.17
N ILE A 172 -15.31 6.06 -11.89
CA ILE A 172 -16.67 6.60 -11.86
C ILE A 172 -17.44 5.97 -13.03
N GLU A 173 -18.27 4.98 -12.72
CA GLU A 173 -19.01 4.16 -13.71
C GLU A 173 -20.40 4.74 -14.02
N THR A 174 -20.66 5.99 -13.62
CA THR A 174 -21.93 6.69 -13.87
C THR A 174 -21.68 8.14 -14.30
N PRO A 175 -22.41 8.68 -15.29
CA PRO A 175 -22.28 10.08 -15.68
C PRO A 175 -22.97 11.04 -14.69
N LYS A 176 -23.65 10.54 -13.65
CA LYS A 176 -24.46 11.37 -12.74
C LYS A 176 -23.66 12.18 -11.73
N ILE A 177 -22.37 11.89 -11.56
CA ILE A 177 -21.48 12.63 -10.67
C ILE A 177 -20.15 12.94 -11.36
N GLY A 178 -19.52 14.03 -10.96
CA GLY A 178 -18.17 14.42 -11.35
C GLY A 178 -17.30 14.66 -10.13
N PHE A 179 -15.99 14.45 -10.28
CA PHE A 179 -15.02 14.78 -9.24
C PHE A 179 -15.05 16.27 -8.90
N LEU A 180 -14.99 16.59 -7.60
CA LEU A 180 -14.96 17.95 -7.07
C LEU A 180 -13.57 18.29 -6.53
N ASP A 181 -13.14 17.56 -5.50
CA ASP A 181 -11.82 17.72 -4.88
C ASP A 181 -11.43 16.50 -4.03
N VAL A 182 -10.21 16.55 -3.49
CA VAL A 182 -9.72 15.58 -2.50
C VAL A 182 -9.06 16.32 -1.34
N GLU A 183 -9.25 15.78 -0.14
CA GLU A 183 -8.57 16.18 1.08
C GLU A 183 -7.76 15.01 1.63
N PRO A 184 -6.48 15.21 2.02
CA PRO A 184 -5.70 16.44 1.89
C PRO A 184 -5.49 16.87 0.44
N ARG A 185 -5.23 18.16 0.21
CA ARG A 185 -4.91 18.68 -1.13
C ARG A 185 -3.53 18.17 -1.58
N ALA A 186 -3.32 18.13 -2.90
CA ALA A 186 -2.05 17.76 -3.51
C ALA A 186 -0.89 18.59 -2.94
N GLN A 187 0.20 17.91 -2.58
CA GLN A 187 1.41 18.48 -1.98
C GLN A 187 2.58 17.49 -2.15
N PRO A 188 3.84 17.88 -1.89
CA PRO A 188 4.95 16.94 -1.92
C PRO A 188 4.68 15.70 -1.04
N GLY A 189 4.77 14.51 -1.64
CA GLY A 189 4.45 13.24 -0.99
C GLY A 189 2.97 12.83 -1.01
N PHE A 190 2.08 13.64 -1.59
CA PHE A 190 0.67 13.32 -1.86
C PHE A 190 0.27 13.85 -3.25
N ALA A 191 0.41 12.99 -4.26
CA ALA A 191 0.07 13.30 -5.64
C ALA A 191 -1.39 12.94 -5.93
N VAL A 192 -2.09 13.81 -6.66
CA VAL A 192 -3.48 13.61 -7.09
C VAL A 192 -3.53 13.75 -8.59
N SER A 193 -4.25 12.86 -9.28
CA SER A 193 -4.48 12.97 -10.71
C SER A 193 -5.93 12.66 -11.07
N GLN A 194 -6.41 13.27 -12.15
CA GLN A 194 -7.75 13.06 -12.69
C GLN A 194 -7.64 12.88 -14.20
N HIS A 195 -8.22 11.80 -14.71
CA HIS A 195 -8.22 11.46 -16.12
C HIS A 195 -9.58 10.87 -16.53
N GLY A 196 -10.36 11.65 -17.30
CA GLY A 196 -11.71 11.23 -17.70
C GLY A 196 -12.58 10.90 -16.50
N ASN A 197 -13.09 9.67 -16.45
CA ASN A 197 -13.98 9.16 -15.39
C ASN A 197 -13.19 8.51 -14.23
N GLU A 198 -11.95 8.92 -14.03
CA GLU A 198 -11.08 8.38 -12.99
C GLU A 198 -10.41 9.50 -12.21
N VAL A 199 -10.39 9.32 -10.88
CA VAL A 199 -9.55 10.10 -9.97
C VAL A 199 -8.64 9.14 -9.21
N SER A 200 -7.40 9.53 -9.01
CA SER A 200 -6.45 8.75 -8.22
C SER A 200 -5.58 9.63 -7.34
N TYR A 201 -5.02 9.03 -6.30
CA TYR A 201 -3.93 9.62 -5.54
C TYR A 201 -2.86 8.58 -5.21
N ASP A 202 -1.63 9.05 -5.01
CA ASP A 202 -0.48 8.28 -4.53
C ASP A 202 0.22 9.05 -3.42
N ALA A 203 0.45 8.37 -2.28
CA ALA A 203 0.92 9.01 -1.07
C ALA A 203 2.02 8.21 -0.41
N TRP A 204 3.10 8.88 0.00
CA TRP A 204 4.12 8.35 0.89
C TRP A 204 4.06 9.14 2.19
N PHE A 205 3.90 8.46 3.32
CA PHE A 205 3.72 9.16 4.60
C PHE A 205 4.12 8.31 5.82
N GLU A 206 4.32 8.99 6.94
CA GLU A 206 4.28 8.45 8.29
C GLU A 206 3.08 9.04 9.05
N GLY A 207 2.60 8.33 10.07
CA GLY A 207 1.48 8.76 10.90
C GLY A 207 0.14 8.19 10.42
N ARG A 208 -0.94 8.96 10.58
CA ARG A 208 -2.31 8.56 10.28
C ARG A 208 -2.87 9.37 9.11
N LEU A 209 -3.15 8.72 7.99
CA LEU A 209 -3.74 9.37 6.82
C LEU A 209 -5.22 9.03 6.70
N THR A 210 -6.09 10.04 6.79
CA THR A 210 -7.49 9.94 6.35
C THR A 210 -7.64 10.75 5.08
N THR A 211 -8.37 10.24 4.10
CA THR A 211 -8.67 10.98 2.87
C THR A 211 -10.17 11.11 2.66
N LEU A 212 -10.57 12.20 2.00
CA LEU A 212 -11.93 12.46 1.59
C LEU A 212 -11.91 12.85 0.12
N ILE A 213 -12.56 12.08 -0.74
CA ILE A 213 -12.76 12.45 -2.15
C ILE A 213 -14.20 12.91 -2.30
N ARG A 214 -14.41 14.14 -2.77
CA ARG A 214 -15.73 14.70 -2.96
C ARG A 214 -16.12 14.69 -4.42
N PHE A 215 -17.41 14.47 -4.66
CA PHE A 215 -18.04 14.45 -5.97
C PHE A 215 -19.27 15.34 -5.94
N ARG A 216 -19.59 15.94 -7.08
CA ARG A 216 -20.80 16.74 -7.27
C ARG A 216 -21.71 16.05 -8.28
N ARG A 217 -23.01 16.05 -8.01
CA ARG A 217 -24.03 15.63 -8.95
C ARG A 217 -23.98 16.49 -10.20
N ASN A 218 -23.89 15.86 -11.36
CA ASN A 218 -23.99 16.56 -12.62
C ASN A 218 -25.44 16.98 -12.86
N PRO A 219 -25.69 18.16 -13.47
CA PRO A 219 -27.03 18.52 -13.91
C PRO A 219 -27.51 17.48 -14.94
N ASP A 220 -28.82 17.19 -14.89
CA ASP A 220 -29.49 16.32 -15.88
C ASP A 220 -29.48 16.93 -17.29
#